data_AF-X0WWW1-F1
#
_entry.id   AF-X0WWW1-F1
#
_cell.length_a   1.000
_cell.length_b   1.000
_cell.length_c   1.000
_cell.angle_alpha   90.00
_cell.angle_beta   90.00
_cell.angle_gamma   90.00
#
_symmetry.space_group_name_H-M   'P 1'
#
loop_
_entity.id
_entity.type
_entity.pdbx_description
1 polymer ?
#
loop_
_entity_poly.entity_id
_entity_poly.type
_entity_poly.pdbx_seq_one_letter_code
_entity_poly.pdbx_strand_id
1 'polypeptide(L)'
;PYFYGYRPFQRLIGRPIEYSFDGEGGCQILEKCQVEVDTLHNQRIDRGTQLNAPVWKRRRGSFQGDQKIFPGAILDFNNPEKDLMLEAGHSAYPDTANAEATVIQYMHMASGATQNVMGQSTAERPVARETLALIQEANKLFKFLIDNYRDDITELLYRAIEMMAQYAPTYRYEVTKGGKKESKNLEFPYGIIRDGIEIELMASSEVMNTEVRREINLIVYQLLSSYSTQLAGMGEMLMNPMVGDSFKKFILSVSEMGN
;
A
#
# COMPACT_ATOMS: atom_id res chain seq x y z
N PRO A 1 -7.37 -32.78 -27.36
CA PRO A 1 -8.11 -31.56 -27.71
C PRO A 1 -9.03 -31.19 -26.55
N TYR A 2 -9.05 -29.92 -26.11
CA TYR A 2 -9.96 -29.47 -25.06
C TYR A 2 -11.35 -29.23 -25.68
N PHE A 3 -12.40 -29.85 -25.13
CA PHE A 3 -13.75 -29.78 -25.71
C PHE A 3 -14.39 -28.38 -25.62
N TYR A 4 -13.82 -27.50 -24.79
CA TYR A 4 -14.38 -26.19 -24.42
C TYR A 4 -13.88 -25.05 -25.31
N GLY A 5 -12.90 -25.30 -26.19
CA GLY A 5 -12.33 -24.28 -27.07
C GLY A 5 -11.43 -23.23 -26.39
N TYR A 6 -11.33 -23.23 -25.05
CA TYR A 6 -10.45 -22.32 -24.30
C TYR A 6 -9.01 -22.83 -24.18
N ARG A 7 -8.06 -21.91 -24.03
CA ARG A 7 -6.64 -22.24 -23.80
C ARG A 7 -6.44 -22.64 -22.32
N PRO A 8 -5.64 -23.69 -22.04
CA PRO A 8 -5.40 -24.16 -20.66
C PRO A 8 -4.45 -23.25 -19.87
N PHE A 9 -3.87 -22.22 -20.48
CA PHE A 9 -2.91 -21.33 -19.84
C PHE A 9 -3.61 -20.07 -19.35
N GLN A 10 -3.65 -19.88 -18.03
CA GLN A 10 -4.06 -18.62 -17.43
C GLN A 10 -2.83 -17.78 -17.13
N ARG A 11 -2.90 -16.51 -17.53
CA ARG A 11 -1.90 -15.52 -17.18
C ARG A 11 -2.32 -14.89 -15.85
N LEU A 12 -1.36 -14.68 -14.95
CA LEU A 12 -1.56 -13.96 -13.69
C LEU A 12 -0.95 -12.56 -13.82
N ILE A 13 -1.75 -11.52 -13.68
CA ILE A 13 -1.32 -10.12 -13.78
C ILE A 13 -1.77 -9.32 -12.56
N GLY A 14 -0.82 -8.88 -11.73
CA GLY A 14 -1.14 -8.00 -10.59
C GLY A 14 -1.47 -6.56 -10.98
N ARG A 15 -0.65 -5.93 -11.84
CA ARG A 15 -0.81 -4.53 -12.28
C ARG A 15 -0.86 -4.45 -13.82
N PRO A 16 -2.05 -4.51 -14.45
CA PRO A 16 -2.16 -4.38 -15.90
C PRO A 16 -1.83 -2.96 -16.37
N ILE A 17 -1.20 -2.84 -17.54
CA ILE A 17 -0.96 -1.56 -18.22
C ILE A 17 -1.92 -1.47 -19.41
N GLU A 18 -2.53 -0.29 -19.62
CA GLU A 18 -3.42 -0.07 -20.76
C GLU A 18 -2.69 -0.32 -22.09
N TYR A 19 -3.36 -1.00 -23.02
CA TYR A 19 -2.83 -1.35 -24.34
C TYR A 19 -1.59 -2.25 -24.35
N SER A 20 -1.24 -2.86 -23.21
CA SER A 20 -0.16 -3.84 -23.11
C SER A 20 -0.71 -5.24 -22.91
N PHE A 21 -0.06 -6.23 -23.52
CA PHE A 21 -0.30 -7.63 -23.17
C PHE A 21 0.23 -7.91 -21.75
N ASP A 22 1.35 -7.27 -21.38
CA ASP A 22 2.03 -7.45 -20.12
C ASP A 22 1.65 -6.44 -19.04
N GLY A 23 1.69 -6.89 -17.79
CA GLY A 23 1.59 -6.01 -16.63
C GLY A 23 2.94 -5.57 -16.09
N GLU A 24 2.92 -4.58 -15.22
CA GLU A 24 4.12 -4.04 -14.57
C GLU A 24 4.44 -4.78 -13.27
N GLY A 25 5.71 -5.11 -13.08
CA GLY A 25 6.19 -5.65 -11.81
C GLY A 25 6.36 -4.57 -10.75
N GLY A 26 6.08 -4.88 -9.49
CA GLY A 26 6.36 -3.95 -8.38
C GLY A 26 7.84 -3.53 -8.31
N CYS A 27 8.76 -4.45 -8.58
CA CYS A 27 10.20 -4.15 -8.64
C CYS A 27 10.57 -3.27 -9.85
N GLN A 28 9.84 -3.40 -10.97
CA GLN A 28 10.09 -2.60 -12.17
C GLN A 28 9.75 -1.13 -11.94
N ILE A 29 8.66 -0.87 -11.22
CA ILE A 29 8.24 0.48 -10.80
C ILE A 29 9.30 1.11 -9.89
N LEU A 30 9.88 0.32 -8.98
CA LEU A 30 10.85 0.80 -8.01
C LEU A 30 12.28 0.89 -8.56
N GLU A 31 12.57 0.32 -9.72
CA GLU A 31 13.92 0.19 -10.27
C GLU A 31 14.62 1.56 -10.39
N LYS A 32 13.93 2.57 -10.93
CA LYS A 32 14.53 3.90 -11.13
C LYS A 32 14.84 4.60 -9.82
N CYS A 33 13.96 4.48 -8.84
CA CYS A 33 14.19 5.02 -7.50
C CYS A 33 15.35 4.30 -6.80
N GLN A 34 15.46 2.98 -6.96
CA GLN A 34 16.57 2.21 -6.40
C GLN A 34 17.92 2.66 -6.99
N VAL A 35 18.00 2.82 -8.32
CA VAL A 35 19.22 3.32 -8.99
C VAL A 35 19.62 4.70 -8.48
N GLU A 36 18.65 5.59 -8.26
CA GLU A 36 18.89 6.92 -7.70
C GLU A 36 19.44 6.84 -6.27
N VAL A 37 18.81 6.05 -5.40
CA VAL A 37 19.27 5.83 -4.02
C VAL A 37 20.68 5.25 -4.00
N ASP A 38 20.95 4.21 -4.79
CA ASP A 38 22.28 3.59 -4.86
C ASP A 38 23.34 4.59 -5.34
N THR A 39 22.99 5.44 -6.30
CA THR A 39 23.89 6.47 -6.82
C THR A 39 24.21 7.53 -5.76
N LEU A 40 23.19 8.05 -5.07
CA LEU A 40 23.37 9.03 -3.98
C LEU A 40 24.18 8.44 -2.83
N HIS A 41 23.89 7.20 -2.46
CA HIS A 41 24.57 6.49 -1.40
C HIS A 41 26.06 6.28 -1.72
N ASN A 42 26.37 5.83 -2.94
CA ASN A 42 27.76 5.64 -3.37
C ASN A 42 28.54 6.96 -3.39
N GLN A 43 27.95 8.05 -3.89
CA GLN A 43 28.58 9.37 -3.86
C GLN A 43 28.88 9.84 -2.43
N ARG A 44 27.98 9.55 -1.48
CA ARG A 44 28.20 9.86 -0.05
C ARG A 44 29.34 9.03 0.53
N ILE A 45 29.43 7.75 0.20
CA ILE A 45 30.54 6.88 0.62
C ILE A 45 31.86 7.42 0.06
N ASP A 46 31.93 7.69 -1.24
CA ASP A 46 33.13 8.24 -1.89
C ASP A 46 33.56 9.57 -1.26
N ARG A 47 32.59 10.42 -0.94
CA ARG A 47 32.86 11.68 -0.26
C ARG A 47 33.35 11.46 1.17
N GLY A 48 32.79 10.51 1.89
CA GLY A 48 33.28 10.07 3.20
C GLY A 48 34.72 9.58 3.12
N THR A 49 35.06 8.81 2.08
CA THR A 49 36.44 8.39 1.80
C THR A 49 37.34 9.60 1.56
N GLN A 50 36.94 10.58 0.73
CA GLN A 50 37.72 11.80 0.49
C GLN A 50 37.98 12.60 1.77
N LEU A 51 36.98 12.73 2.65
CA LEU A 51 37.11 13.44 3.92
C LEU A 51 38.04 12.72 4.90
N ASN A 52 37.96 11.38 4.96
CA ASN A 52 38.82 10.55 5.81
C ASN A 52 40.25 10.40 5.24
N ALA A 53 40.48 10.87 4.02
CA ALA A 53 41.72 10.72 3.26
C ALA A 53 42.42 12.08 3.01
N PRO A 54 42.63 12.94 4.03
CA PRO A 54 43.13 14.28 3.78
C PRO A 54 44.52 14.23 3.14
N VAL A 55 44.67 14.83 1.96
CA VAL A 55 45.96 14.97 1.30
C VAL A 55 46.69 16.14 1.94
N TRP A 56 47.90 15.89 2.44
CA TRP A 56 48.72 16.91 3.08
C TRP A 56 49.57 17.64 2.03
N LYS A 57 49.72 18.95 2.20
CA LYS A 57 50.60 19.75 1.33
C LYS A 57 51.96 19.86 1.99
N ARG A 58 53.03 19.69 1.23
CA ARG A 58 54.39 19.97 1.70
C ARG A 58 55.17 20.84 0.72
N ARG A 59 56.21 21.48 1.24
CA ARG A 59 57.15 22.24 0.42
C ARG A 59 58.11 21.29 -0.29
N ARG A 60 58.24 21.48 -1.60
CA ARG A 60 59.11 20.69 -2.47
C ARG A 60 60.54 20.71 -1.94
N GLY A 61 61.10 19.53 -1.68
CA GLY A 61 62.45 19.34 -1.13
C GLY A 61 62.50 18.98 0.36
N SER A 62 61.37 18.90 1.07
CA SER A 62 61.36 18.53 2.50
C SER A 62 61.47 17.03 2.76
N PHE A 63 61.28 16.16 1.77
CA PHE A 63 61.35 14.70 1.91
C PHE A 63 61.59 14.01 0.56
N GLN A 64 62.40 12.95 0.54
CA GLN A 64 62.88 12.29 -0.68
C GLN A 64 62.36 10.85 -0.71
N GLY A 65 61.24 10.62 -1.41
CA GLY A 65 60.61 9.29 -1.55
C GLY A 65 59.58 9.27 -2.67
N ASP A 66 59.47 8.13 -3.34
CA ASP A 66 58.58 7.90 -4.50
C ASP A 66 57.11 8.03 -4.08
N GLN A 67 56.39 9.01 -4.62
CA GLN A 67 55.04 9.34 -4.19
C GLN A 67 54.00 8.55 -4.98
N LYS A 68 53.37 7.56 -4.33
CA LYS A 68 52.08 7.03 -4.78
C LYS A 68 50.96 7.88 -4.21
N ILE A 69 49.92 8.13 -5.01
CA ILE A 69 48.72 8.84 -4.55
C ILE A 69 47.86 7.84 -3.77
N PHE A 70 47.68 8.08 -2.48
CA PHE A 70 46.81 7.31 -1.59
C PHE A 70 46.18 8.24 -0.53
N PRO A 71 45.12 7.81 0.18
CA PRO A 71 44.55 8.56 1.29
C PRO A 71 45.59 9.02 2.33
N GLY A 72 45.74 10.33 2.56
CA GLY A 72 46.83 10.83 3.41
C GLY A 72 48.11 11.19 2.66
N ALA A 73 48.14 11.09 1.32
CA ALA A 73 49.32 11.38 0.53
C ALA A 73 49.81 12.80 0.76
N ILE A 74 51.13 12.96 0.77
CA ILE A 74 51.76 14.26 0.92
C ILE A 74 52.26 14.70 -0.45
N LEU A 75 51.72 15.78 -1.00
CA LEU A 75 52.08 16.29 -2.33
C LEU A 75 53.10 17.43 -2.23
N ASP A 76 54.13 17.38 -3.08
CA ASP A 76 55.21 18.37 -3.15
C ASP A 76 54.83 19.60 -3.98
N PHE A 77 54.84 20.78 -3.38
CA PHE A 77 54.58 22.05 -4.06
C PHE A 77 55.69 23.08 -3.85
N ASN A 78 55.92 23.96 -4.84
CA ASN A 78 56.92 25.02 -4.74
C ASN A 78 56.48 26.09 -3.72
N ASN A 79 55.19 26.45 -3.72
CA ASN A 79 54.59 27.34 -2.73
C ASN A 79 53.26 26.75 -2.20
N PRO A 80 53.28 26.02 -1.06
CA PRO A 80 52.12 25.27 -0.57
C PRO A 80 50.93 26.15 -0.15
N GLU A 81 51.14 27.45 0.11
CA GLU A 81 50.10 28.39 0.54
C GLU A 81 49.36 29.07 -0.63
N LYS A 82 49.99 29.19 -1.82
CA LYS A 82 49.44 29.93 -2.96
C LYS A 82 49.16 29.07 -4.20
N ASP A 83 49.85 27.94 -4.37
CA ASP A 83 49.80 27.19 -5.64
C ASP A 83 48.54 26.34 -5.82
N LEU A 84 47.88 25.95 -4.72
CA LEU A 84 46.61 25.25 -4.73
C LEU A 84 45.87 25.63 -3.45
N MET A 85 44.90 26.53 -3.51
CA MET A 85 43.89 26.59 -2.46
C MET A 85 43.08 25.30 -2.58
N LEU A 86 43.04 24.50 -1.51
CA LEU A 86 42.02 23.46 -1.48
C LEU A 86 40.75 24.29 -1.32
N GLU A 87 39.96 24.45 -2.37
CA GLU A 87 38.55 24.74 -2.15
C GLU A 87 38.12 23.60 -1.25
N ALA A 88 37.88 23.89 0.03
CA ALA A 88 37.30 22.93 0.93
C ALA A 88 35.99 22.59 0.27
N GLY A 89 35.98 21.48 -0.49
CA GLY A 89 34.82 21.06 -1.26
C GLY A 89 33.67 21.16 -0.28
N HIS A 90 32.71 22.01 -0.60
CA HIS A 90 31.65 22.38 0.32
C HIS A 90 31.16 21.10 1.01
N SER A 91 30.94 21.17 2.33
CA SER A 91 30.44 20.05 3.14
C SER A 91 29.50 19.21 2.28
N ALA A 92 29.73 17.89 2.21
CA ALA A 92 28.81 16.98 1.53
C ALA A 92 27.40 17.41 1.90
N TYR A 93 26.67 17.94 0.91
CA TYR A 93 25.53 18.80 1.18
C TYR A 93 24.53 18.01 2.05
N PRO A 94 24.03 18.54 3.18
CA PRO A 94 22.95 17.92 3.95
C PRO A 94 21.76 17.51 3.05
N ASP A 95 21.60 18.24 1.94
CA ASP A 95 20.60 18.00 0.91
C ASP A 95 20.70 16.62 0.25
N THR A 96 21.89 15.99 0.16
CA THR A 96 22.01 14.63 -0.41
C THR A 96 21.36 13.57 0.47
N ALA A 97 21.48 13.70 1.79
CA ALA A 97 20.82 12.80 2.74
C ALA A 97 19.29 13.06 2.77
N ASN A 98 18.87 14.32 2.64
CA ASN A 98 17.46 14.67 2.52
C ASN A 98 16.85 14.18 1.20
N ALA A 99 17.59 14.26 0.10
CA ALA A 99 17.18 13.75 -1.20
C ALA A 99 17.01 12.23 -1.15
N GLU A 100 17.98 11.49 -0.58
CA GLU A 100 17.87 10.04 -0.38
C GLU A 100 16.63 9.67 0.44
N ALA A 101 16.37 10.38 1.55
CA ALA A 101 15.17 10.17 2.35
C ALA A 101 13.87 10.45 1.58
N THR A 102 13.87 11.47 0.71
CA THR A 102 12.71 11.84 -0.12
C THR A 102 12.44 10.78 -1.19
N VAL A 103 13.49 10.25 -1.84
CA VAL A 103 13.34 9.17 -2.83
C VAL A 103 12.82 7.89 -2.16
N ILE A 104 13.33 7.56 -0.96
CA ILE A 104 12.81 6.45 -0.16
C ILE A 104 11.33 6.66 0.17
N GLN A 105 10.92 7.89 0.52
CA GLN A 105 9.51 8.20 0.74
C GLN A 105 8.66 7.96 -0.52
N TYR A 106 9.14 8.34 -1.71
CA TYR A 106 8.47 8.02 -2.97
C TYR A 106 8.39 6.51 -3.23
N MET A 107 9.43 5.75 -2.89
CA MET A 107 9.41 4.28 -2.97
C MET A 107 8.34 3.69 -2.04
N HIS A 108 8.18 4.22 -0.84
CA HIS A 108 7.14 3.80 0.09
C HIS A 108 5.73 4.12 -0.42
N MET A 109 5.54 5.28 -1.05
CA MET A 109 4.26 5.65 -1.67
C MET A 109 3.94 4.75 -2.87
N ALA A 110 4.90 4.50 -3.76
CA ALA A 110 4.72 3.68 -4.96
C ALA A 110 4.47 2.18 -4.64
N SER A 111 5.09 1.68 -3.57
CA SER A 111 4.90 0.31 -3.09
C SER A 111 3.63 0.11 -2.26
N GLY A 112 3.02 1.19 -1.75
CA GLY A 112 1.95 1.12 -0.76
C GLY A 112 2.42 0.70 0.63
N ALA A 113 3.73 0.48 0.84
CA ALA A 113 4.31 0.12 2.12
C ALA A 113 4.73 1.38 2.88
N THR A 114 3.76 2.24 3.20
CA THR A 114 4.01 3.48 3.95
C THR A 114 4.38 3.18 5.41
N GLN A 115 5.12 4.09 6.05
CA GLN A 115 5.59 3.91 7.43
C GLN A 115 4.43 3.67 8.42
N ASN A 116 3.27 4.30 8.17
CA ASN A 116 2.04 4.08 8.94
C ASN A 116 1.51 2.64 8.82
N VAL A 117 1.61 2.02 7.64
CA VAL A 117 1.25 0.61 7.43
C VAL A 117 2.24 -0.32 8.11
N MET A 118 3.52 0.06 8.20
CA MET A 118 4.56 -0.68 8.91
C MET A 118 4.49 -0.51 10.44
N GLY A 119 3.50 0.23 10.97
CA GLY A 119 3.37 0.49 12.40
C GLY A 119 4.39 1.48 12.97
N GLN A 120 5.11 2.20 12.11
CA GLN A 120 6.01 3.28 12.51
C GLN A 120 5.25 4.62 12.48
N SER A 121 5.10 5.24 13.65
CA SER A 121 4.49 6.56 13.73
C SER A 121 5.47 7.62 13.21
N THR A 122 5.09 8.34 12.16
CA THR A 122 5.88 9.45 11.60
C THR A 122 5.84 10.72 12.45
N ALA A 123 4.89 10.80 13.40
CA ALA A 123 4.74 11.93 14.31
C ALA A 123 4.78 11.46 15.77
N GLU A 124 5.29 12.32 16.66
CA GLU A 124 5.25 12.12 18.12
C GLU A 124 3.79 12.17 18.65
N ARG A 125 2.88 12.82 17.90
CA ARG A 125 1.44 12.82 18.10
C ARG A 125 0.70 12.78 16.76
N PRO A 126 0.47 11.59 16.18
CA PRO A 126 -0.27 11.49 14.94
C PRO A 126 -1.73 11.93 15.14
N VAL A 127 -2.23 12.79 14.25
CA VAL A 127 -3.66 13.06 14.18
C VAL A 127 -4.33 11.80 13.63
N ALA A 128 -5.16 11.14 14.45
CA ALA A 128 -5.74 9.84 14.12
C ALA A 128 -6.46 9.78 12.76
N ARG A 129 -7.02 10.91 12.29
CA ARG A 129 -7.71 10.99 11.00
C ARG A 129 -6.75 10.97 9.80
N GLU A 130 -5.58 11.57 9.94
CA GLU A 130 -4.58 11.65 8.87
C GLU A 130 -3.88 10.30 8.67
N THR A 131 -3.53 9.62 9.77
CA THR A 131 -2.96 8.27 9.71
C THR A 131 -3.94 7.26 9.11
N LEU A 132 -5.23 7.34 9.45
CA LEU A 132 -6.26 6.50 8.83
C LEU A 132 -6.42 6.77 7.33
N ALA A 133 -6.38 8.03 6.89
CA ALA A 133 -6.44 8.37 5.47
C ALA A 133 -5.26 7.78 4.68
N LEU A 134 -4.04 7.85 5.23
CA LEU A 134 -2.84 7.29 4.61
C LEU A 134 -2.88 5.75 4.56
N ILE A 135 -3.43 5.09 5.59
CA ILE A 135 -3.64 3.64 5.60
C ILE A 135 -4.67 3.26 4.53
N GLN A 136 -5.76 4.02 4.40
CA GLN A 136 -6.78 3.77 3.37
C GLN A 136 -6.22 3.92 1.94
N GLU A 137 -5.36 4.91 1.71
CA GLU A 137 -4.69 5.10 0.41
C GLU A 137 -3.80 3.91 0.05
N ALA A 138 -2.96 3.47 0.99
CA ALA A 138 -2.13 2.28 0.82
C ALA A 138 -2.98 1.03 0.54
N ASN A 139 -4.09 0.87 1.26
CA ASN A 139 -5.00 -0.26 1.09
C ASN A 139 -5.68 -0.29 -0.29
N LYS A 140 -5.90 0.85 -0.94
CA LYS A 140 -6.46 0.87 -2.32
C LYS A 140 -5.52 0.18 -3.31
N LEU A 141 -4.21 0.38 -3.19
CA LEU A 141 -3.21 -0.25 -4.05
C LEU A 141 -3.19 -1.77 -3.85
N PHE A 142 -3.22 -2.24 -2.60
CA PHE A 142 -3.28 -3.66 -2.29
C PHE A 142 -4.61 -4.28 -2.72
N LYS A 143 -5.72 -3.58 -2.54
CA LYS A 143 -7.03 -4.04 -2.97
C LYS A 143 -7.07 -4.27 -4.48
N PHE A 144 -6.60 -3.31 -5.27
CA PHE A 144 -6.52 -3.45 -6.73
C PHE A 144 -5.69 -4.68 -7.14
N LEU A 145 -4.52 -4.89 -6.51
CA LEU A 145 -3.67 -6.05 -6.76
C LEU A 145 -4.38 -7.38 -6.40
N ILE A 146 -5.02 -7.42 -5.22
CA ILE A 146 -5.73 -8.61 -4.72
C ILE A 146 -6.93 -8.93 -5.61
N ASP A 147 -7.68 -7.91 -6.04
CA ASP A 147 -8.86 -8.10 -6.90
C ASP A 147 -8.44 -8.64 -8.27
N ASN A 148 -7.38 -8.13 -8.90
CA ASN A 148 -6.86 -8.69 -10.15
C ASN A 148 -6.41 -10.16 -9.99
N TYR A 149 -5.71 -10.48 -8.89
CA TYR A 149 -5.33 -11.87 -8.61
C TYR A 149 -6.55 -12.76 -8.33
N ARG A 150 -7.59 -12.24 -7.68
CA ARG A 150 -8.83 -12.99 -7.45
C ARG A 150 -9.50 -13.33 -8.78
N ASP A 151 -9.59 -12.39 -9.70
CA ASP A 151 -10.19 -12.63 -11.01
C ASP A 151 -9.41 -13.69 -11.79
N ASP A 152 -8.07 -13.58 -11.80
CA ASP A 152 -7.22 -14.55 -12.49
C ASP A 152 -7.26 -15.95 -11.84
N ILE A 153 -7.28 -16.05 -10.51
CA ILE A 153 -7.40 -17.32 -9.80
C ILE A 153 -8.80 -17.93 -10.01
N THR A 154 -9.83 -17.10 -10.03
CA THR A 154 -11.21 -17.55 -10.30
C THR A 154 -11.30 -18.14 -11.70
N GLU A 155 -10.73 -17.47 -12.71
CA GLU A 155 -10.64 -17.98 -14.08
C GLU A 155 -9.80 -19.27 -14.16
N LEU A 156 -8.72 -19.38 -13.37
CA LEU A 156 -7.94 -20.62 -13.25
C LEU A 156 -8.78 -21.77 -12.66
N LEU A 157 -9.57 -21.49 -11.62
CA LEU A 157 -10.46 -22.47 -11.00
C LEU A 157 -11.55 -22.95 -11.96
N TYR A 158 -12.15 -22.02 -12.73
CA TYR A 158 -13.10 -22.39 -13.77
C TYR A 158 -12.50 -23.37 -14.77
N ARG A 159 -11.28 -23.10 -15.24
CA ARG A 159 -10.57 -24.00 -16.16
C ARG A 159 -10.20 -25.33 -15.52
N ALA A 160 -9.85 -25.33 -14.23
CA ALA A 160 -9.59 -26.56 -13.49
C ALA A 160 -10.87 -27.42 -13.40
N ILE A 161 -12.02 -26.82 -13.10
CA ILE A 161 -13.31 -27.53 -13.08
C ILE A 161 -13.70 -28.00 -14.48
N GLU A 162 -13.50 -27.18 -15.51
CA GLU A 162 -13.70 -27.59 -16.91
C GLU A 162 -12.83 -28.81 -17.24
N MET A 163 -11.55 -28.81 -16.87
CA MET A 163 -10.69 -29.99 -17.05
C MET A 163 -11.18 -31.20 -16.24
N MET A 164 -11.61 -31.02 -14.99
CA MET A 164 -12.17 -32.10 -14.18
C MET A 164 -13.42 -32.67 -14.83
N ALA A 165 -14.32 -31.85 -15.34
CA ALA A 165 -15.51 -32.31 -16.05
C ALA A 165 -15.18 -33.10 -17.33
N GLN A 166 -14.04 -32.84 -17.99
CA GLN A 166 -13.62 -33.59 -19.18
C GLN A 166 -13.31 -35.04 -18.87
N TYR A 167 -12.57 -35.25 -17.78
CA TYR A 167 -11.88 -36.49 -17.48
C TYR A 167 -12.54 -37.26 -16.32
N ALA A 168 -13.32 -36.56 -15.49
CA ALA A 168 -14.03 -37.08 -14.33
C ALA A 168 -15.41 -36.38 -14.20
N PRO A 169 -16.38 -36.68 -15.09
CA PRO A 169 -17.69 -36.01 -15.12
C PRO A 169 -18.54 -36.23 -13.85
N THR A 170 -18.18 -37.21 -13.03
CA THR A 170 -18.85 -37.49 -11.76
C THR A 170 -17.85 -37.38 -10.62
N TYR A 171 -18.05 -36.42 -9.72
CA TYR A 171 -17.23 -36.24 -8.53
C TYR A 171 -18.02 -36.64 -7.28
N ARG A 172 -17.48 -37.58 -6.50
CA ARG A 172 -18.11 -38.06 -5.26
C ARG A 172 -17.49 -37.33 -4.07
N TYR A 173 -18.31 -36.62 -3.30
CA TYR A 173 -17.88 -35.90 -2.09
C TYR A 173 -18.66 -36.34 -0.86
N GLU A 174 -18.02 -36.28 0.31
CA GLU A 174 -18.66 -36.61 1.59
C GLU A 174 -19.02 -35.31 2.32
N VAL A 175 -20.29 -35.17 2.71
CA VAL A 175 -20.74 -34.07 3.57
C VAL A 175 -21.08 -34.65 4.93
N THR A 176 -20.51 -34.07 5.98
CA THR A 176 -20.89 -34.40 7.36
C THR A 176 -22.01 -33.47 7.79
N LYS A 177 -23.26 -33.94 7.76
CA LYS A 177 -24.40 -33.26 8.39
C LYS A 177 -24.79 -34.03 9.65
N GLY A 178 -24.65 -33.40 10.81
CA GLY A 178 -25.11 -33.97 12.09
C GLY A 178 -24.42 -35.28 12.50
N GLY A 179 -23.13 -35.47 12.17
CA GLY A 179 -22.34 -36.63 12.61
C GLY A 179 -22.52 -37.91 11.77
N LYS A 180 -23.36 -37.91 10.73
CA LYS A 180 -23.39 -38.95 9.70
C LYS A 180 -22.73 -38.45 8.43
N LYS A 181 -21.86 -39.28 7.85
CA LYS A 181 -21.25 -39.04 6.55
C LYS A 181 -22.24 -39.43 5.47
N GLU A 182 -22.78 -38.44 4.76
CA GLU A 182 -23.56 -38.68 3.56
C GLU A 182 -22.67 -38.46 2.34
N SER A 183 -22.64 -39.45 1.45
CA SER A 183 -21.92 -39.33 0.20
C SER A 183 -22.85 -38.79 -0.88
N LYS A 184 -22.47 -37.66 -1.47
CA LYS A 184 -23.20 -37.02 -2.58
C LYS A 184 -22.34 -37.10 -3.85
N ASN A 185 -23.00 -37.30 -4.97
CA ASN A 185 -22.38 -37.22 -6.28
C ASN A 185 -22.70 -35.86 -6.88
N LEU A 186 -21.67 -35.16 -7.33
CA LEU A 186 -21.76 -33.97 -8.17
C LEU A 186 -21.55 -34.43 -9.61
N GLU A 187 -22.58 -34.28 -10.43
CA GLU A 187 -22.50 -34.51 -11.87
C GLU A 187 -22.25 -33.17 -12.55
N PHE A 188 -21.14 -33.06 -13.28
CA PHE A 188 -20.86 -31.87 -14.05
C PHE A 188 -21.72 -31.87 -15.32
N PRO A 189 -22.42 -30.76 -15.64
CA PRO A 189 -23.19 -30.69 -16.86
C PRO A 189 -22.25 -30.78 -18.08
N TYR A 190 -22.65 -31.54 -19.10
CA TYR A 190 -21.90 -31.67 -20.36
C TYR A 190 -21.93 -30.39 -21.24
N GLY A 191 -22.50 -29.29 -20.75
CA GLY A 191 -22.58 -27.98 -21.41
C GLY A 191 -21.54 -26.97 -20.92
N ILE A 192 -21.78 -25.67 -21.13
CA ILE A 192 -20.91 -24.60 -20.62
C ILE A 192 -21.05 -24.54 -19.10
N ILE A 193 -20.04 -25.05 -18.38
CA ILE A 193 -20.04 -25.11 -16.89
C ILE A 193 -20.17 -23.71 -16.27
N ARG A 194 -19.70 -22.69 -16.98
CA ARG A 194 -19.79 -21.28 -16.57
C ARG A 194 -21.22 -20.77 -16.42
N ASP A 195 -22.21 -21.36 -17.09
CA ASP A 195 -23.61 -20.92 -17.00
C ASP A 195 -24.33 -21.48 -15.76
N GLY A 196 -23.76 -22.52 -15.12
CA GLY A 196 -24.41 -23.24 -14.01
C GLY A 196 -23.69 -23.16 -12.66
N ILE A 197 -22.40 -22.78 -12.65
CA ILE A 197 -21.58 -22.75 -11.43
C ILE A 197 -20.92 -21.37 -11.29
N GLU A 198 -21.18 -20.72 -10.16
CA GLU A 198 -20.48 -19.50 -9.76
C GLU A 198 -19.40 -19.86 -8.73
N ILE A 199 -18.16 -19.48 -9.01
CA ILE A 199 -17.02 -19.62 -8.09
C ILE A 199 -16.60 -18.23 -7.69
N GLU A 200 -16.73 -17.91 -6.41
CA GLU A 200 -16.25 -16.64 -5.87
C GLU A 200 -15.14 -16.93 -4.84
N LEU A 201 -13.96 -16.34 -5.06
CA LEU A 201 -12.85 -16.48 -4.12
C LEU A 201 -13.02 -15.49 -2.97
N MET A 202 -13.65 -15.94 -1.89
CA MET A 202 -13.75 -15.20 -0.63
C MET A 202 -12.44 -15.25 0.16
N ALA A 203 -11.42 -14.49 -0.26
CA ALA A 203 -10.27 -14.24 0.60
C ALA A 203 -10.66 -13.28 1.74
N SER A 204 -10.27 -13.58 2.98
CA SER A 204 -10.60 -12.80 4.19
C SER A 204 -10.13 -11.35 4.08
N SER A 205 -11.00 -10.47 3.60
CA SER A 205 -10.88 -9.01 3.76
C SER A 205 -11.40 -8.57 5.13
N GLU A 206 -11.76 -9.49 6.01
CA GLU A 206 -12.43 -9.21 7.30
C GLU A 206 -11.55 -8.41 8.25
N VAL A 207 -10.23 -8.68 8.30
CA VAL A 207 -9.32 -7.92 9.19
C VAL A 207 -9.31 -6.43 8.84
N MET A 208 -9.46 -6.07 7.57
CA MET A 208 -9.47 -4.68 7.10
C MET A 208 -10.85 -4.01 7.22
N ASN A 209 -11.92 -4.83 7.24
CA ASN A 209 -13.29 -4.34 7.30
C ASN A 209 -13.74 -4.08 8.74
N THR A 210 -13.11 -4.69 9.76
CA THR A 210 -13.52 -4.49 11.16
C THR A 210 -13.22 -3.09 11.70
N GLU A 211 -12.08 -2.48 11.33
CA GLU A 211 -11.74 -1.11 11.74
C GLU A 211 -12.61 -0.07 11.03
N VAL A 212 -12.80 -0.22 9.72
CA VAL A 212 -13.72 0.64 8.95
C VAL A 212 -15.15 0.48 9.45
N ARG A 213 -15.61 -0.74 9.74
CA ARG A 213 -16.92 -0.97 10.37
C ARG A 213 -17.00 -0.33 11.74
N ARG A 214 -15.94 -0.38 12.55
CA ARG A 214 -15.90 0.28 13.86
C ARG A 214 -16.03 1.80 13.70
N GLU A 215 -15.34 2.40 12.73
CA GLU A 215 -15.44 3.84 12.45
C GLU A 215 -16.83 4.23 11.93
N ILE A 216 -17.38 3.48 10.97
CA ILE A 216 -18.75 3.66 10.48
C ILE A 216 -19.74 3.55 11.64
N ASN A 217 -19.59 2.55 12.50
CA ASN A 217 -20.44 2.39 13.68
C ASN A 217 -20.32 3.59 14.63
N LEU A 218 -19.11 4.12 14.86
CA LEU A 218 -18.91 5.32 15.69
C LEU A 218 -19.61 6.56 15.08
N ILE A 219 -19.56 6.73 13.76
CA ILE A 219 -20.27 7.82 13.06
C ILE A 219 -21.78 7.63 13.20
N VAL A 220 -22.28 6.41 13.02
CA VAL A 220 -23.71 6.09 13.21
C VAL A 220 -24.13 6.38 14.65
N TYR A 221 -23.32 6.03 15.65
CA TYR A 221 -23.60 6.35 17.05
C TYR A 221 -23.61 7.86 17.31
N GLN A 222 -22.70 8.64 16.71
CA GLN A 222 -22.72 10.10 16.82
C GLN A 222 -23.97 10.71 16.18
N LEU A 223 -24.38 10.21 15.00
CA LEU A 223 -25.61 10.63 14.34
C LEU A 223 -26.83 10.32 15.20
N LEU A 224 -26.94 9.08 15.70
CA LEU A 224 -28.03 8.66 16.59
C LEU A 224 -28.04 9.46 17.89
N SER A 225 -26.87 9.76 18.46
CA SER A 225 -26.77 10.61 19.65
C SER A 225 -27.25 12.02 19.35
N SER A 226 -26.85 12.61 18.22
CA SER A 226 -27.28 13.95 17.82
C SER A 226 -28.79 14.02 17.55
N TYR A 227 -29.34 13.00 16.91
CA TYR A 227 -30.79 12.86 16.68
C TYR A 227 -31.54 12.67 18.01
N SER A 228 -31.01 11.85 18.93
CA SER A 228 -31.58 11.65 20.26
C SER A 228 -31.56 12.94 21.09
N THR A 229 -30.49 13.72 21.02
CA THR A 229 -30.40 15.03 21.69
C THR A 229 -31.35 16.05 21.06
N GLN A 230 -31.51 16.05 19.74
CA GLN A 230 -32.50 16.90 19.06
C GLN A 230 -33.94 16.52 19.45
N LEU A 231 -34.26 15.22 19.49
CA LEU A 231 -35.56 14.74 19.96
C LEU A 231 -35.80 15.06 21.43
N ALA A 232 -34.79 14.90 22.30
CA ALA A 232 -34.89 15.27 23.71
C ALA A 232 -35.13 16.79 23.87
N GLY A 233 -34.43 17.63 23.10
CA GLY A 233 -34.65 19.08 23.09
C GLY A 233 -36.04 19.46 22.56
N MET A 234 -36.55 18.77 21.54
CA MET A 234 -37.93 18.93 21.07
C MET A 234 -38.95 18.49 22.14
N GLY A 235 -38.66 17.40 22.86
CA GLY A 235 -39.48 16.92 23.98
C GLY A 235 -39.53 17.90 25.15
N GLU A 236 -38.38 18.48 25.54
CA GLU A 236 -38.30 19.51 26.57
C GLU A 236 -39.05 20.80 26.15
N MET A 237 -38.97 21.19 24.88
CA MET A 237 -39.74 22.33 24.34
C MET A 237 -41.25 22.09 24.32
N LEU A 238 -41.70 20.86 24.07
CA LEU A 238 -43.12 20.49 24.15
C LEU A 238 -43.63 20.49 25.59
N MET A 239 -42.80 20.02 26.54
CA MET A 239 -43.11 19.97 27.96
C MET A 239 -42.95 21.34 28.67
N ASN A 240 -42.27 22.31 28.05
CA ASN A 240 -42.12 23.65 28.61
C ASN A 240 -43.47 24.42 28.56
N PRO A 241 -43.99 24.87 29.71
CA PRO A 241 -45.28 25.58 29.78
C PRO A 241 -45.24 27.02 29.25
N MET A 242 -44.04 27.58 28.98
CA MET A 242 -43.89 28.96 28.48
C MET A 242 -43.95 29.08 26.95
N VAL A 243 -44.03 27.95 26.23
CA VAL A 243 -44.07 27.90 24.76
C VAL A 243 -45.53 27.94 24.29
N GLY A 244 -45.87 28.85 23.37
CA GLY A 244 -47.23 29.04 22.86
C GLY A 244 -47.78 27.82 22.11
N ASP A 245 -49.09 27.59 22.26
CA ASP A 245 -49.82 26.40 21.76
C ASP A 245 -49.72 26.19 20.23
N SER A 246 -49.56 27.27 19.46
CA SER A 246 -49.35 27.22 18.01
C SER A 246 -47.98 26.63 17.63
N PHE A 247 -46.95 26.89 18.42
CA PHE A 247 -45.60 26.38 18.18
C PHE A 247 -45.48 24.90 18.56
N LYS A 248 -46.21 24.46 19.60
CA LYS A 248 -46.30 23.04 19.98
C LYS A 248 -46.93 22.18 18.88
N LYS A 249 -48.00 22.68 18.24
CA LYS A 249 -48.65 22.01 17.11
C LYS A 249 -47.75 21.93 15.87
N PHE A 250 -46.94 22.96 15.61
CA PHE A 250 -45.95 22.96 14.53
C PHE A 250 -44.88 21.88 14.74
N ILE A 251 -44.31 21.78 15.95
CA ILE A 251 -43.32 20.75 16.31
C ILE A 251 -43.90 19.33 16.14
N LEU A 252 -45.15 19.10 16.59
CA LEU A 252 -45.82 17.82 16.41
C LEU A 252 -46.03 17.45 14.93
N SER A 253 -46.42 18.41 14.09
CA SER A 253 -46.60 18.17 12.65
C SER A 253 -45.30 17.84 11.90
N VAL A 254 -44.18 18.43 12.33
CA VAL A 254 -42.85 18.15 11.74
C VAL A 254 -42.34 16.77 12.18
N SER A 255 -42.67 16.34 13.40
CA SER A 255 -42.39 14.98 13.90
C SER A 255 -43.18 13.91 13.15
N GLU A 256 -44.40 14.21 12.69
CA GLU A 256 -45.23 13.26 11.93
C GLU A 256 -44.79 13.14 10.46
N MET A 257 -44.16 14.17 9.89
CA MET A 257 -43.62 14.15 8.51
C MET A 257 -42.24 13.49 8.38
N GLY A 258 -41.56 13.22 9.49
CA GLY A 258 -40.20 12.65 9.53
C GLY A 258 -40.11 11.13 9.65
N ASN A 259 -41.24 10.41 9.65
CA ASN A 259 -41.33 8.94 9.59
C ASN A 259 -41.63 8.45 8.17
#